data_AF-G1APT1-F1
#
_entry.id   AF-G1APT1-F1
#
_cell.length_a   1.000
_cell.length_b   1.000
_cell.length_c   1.000
_cell.angle_alpha   90.00
_cell.angle_beta   90.00
_cell.angle_gamma   90.00
#
_symmetry.space_group_name_H-M   'P 1'
#
loop_
_entity.id
_entity.type
_entity.pdbx_description
1 polymer ?
#
loop_
_entity_poly.entity_id
_entity_poly.type
_entity_poly.pdbx_seq_one_letter_code
_entity_poly.pdbx_strand_id
1 'polypeptide(L)'
;RQKLNPGFTLRKMQRMGPYIEQIVTERLDELEQAGSPADLVAIVADKVPGAVLCELIGVPRDDRATFLQLCHAHLDASRSQKRRAVAGEAFSRYLLAMIARERKEPGEGLIGAVVAEYGDEATDEELRGFCVQVMLAGDDNISGMIGLGVLALLRNPGQIAALQGGE
;
A
#
# COMPACT_ATOMS: atom_id res chain seq x y z
N ARG A 1 13.69 -16.06 4.26
CA ARG A 1 12.41 -16.17 3.50
C ARG A 1 11.29 -16.87 4.30
N GLN A 2 11.58 -17.82 5.20
CA GLN A 2 10.54 -18.53 5.98
C GLN A 2 9.90 -17.69 7.12
N LYS A 3 10.57 -16.63 7.61
CA LYS A 3 10.11 -15.78 8.72
C LYS A 3 9.09 -14.66 8.35
N LEU A 4 8.62 -14.60 7.10
CA LEU A 4 7.83 -13.45 6.58
C LEU A 4 6.41 -13.80 6.11
N ASN A 5 5.97 -15.05 6.28
CA ASN A 5 4.70 -15.53 5.74
C ASN A 5 3.43 -15.31 6.58
N PRO A 6 3.45 -15.04 7.92
CA PRO A 6 2.21 -15.08 8.70
C PRO A 6 1.31 -13.87 8.49
N GLY A 7 1.88 -12.75 8.02
CA GLY A 7 1.12 -11.55 7.76
C GLY A 7 0.23 -11.62 6.51
N PHE A 8 0.55 -12.50 5.55
CA PHE A 8 -0.16 -12.65 4.28
C PHE A 8 -1.07 -13.89 4.22
N THR A 9 -1.60 -14.32 5.37
CA THR A 9 -2.49 -15.48 5.41
C THR A 9 -3.77 -15.25 4.60
N LEU A 10 -4.32 -16.32 4.00
CA LEU A 10 -5.57 -16.30 3.24
C LEU A 10 -6.71 -15.59 3.98
N ARG A 11 -6.84 -15.86 5.28
CA ARG A 11 -7.87 -15.24 6.13
C ARG A 11 -7.70 -13.72 6.25
N LYS A 12 -6.46 -13.21 6.31
CA LYS A 12 -6.20 -11.77 6.35
C LYS A 12 -6.47 -11.13 4.99
N MET A 13 -6.05 -11.76 3.90
CA MET A 13 -6.34 -11.26 2.54
C MET A 13 -7.85 -11.19 2.26
N GLN A 14 -8.62 -12.18 2.73
CA GLN A 14 -10.09 -12.15 2.60
C GLN A 14 -10.75 -10.98 3.34
N ARG A 15 -10.19 -10.56 4.49
CA ARG A 15 -10.70 -9.39 5.23
C ARG A 15 -10.41 -8.06 4.53
N MET A 16 -9.46 -8.03 3.59
CA MET A 16 -9.15 -6.81 2.82
C MET A 16 -10.14 -6.54 1.70
N GLY A 17 -10.87 -7.55 1.21
CA GLY A 17 -11.79 -7.41 0.08
C GLY A 17 -12.76 -6.22 0.21
N PRO A 18 -13.56 -6.15 1.29
CA PRO A 18 -14.50 -5.04 1.50
C PRO A 18 -13.82 -3.67 1.59
N TYR A 19 -12.60 -3.61 2.13
CA TYR A 19 -11.86 -2.38 2.25
C TYR A 19 -11.26 -1.91 0.91
N ILE A 20 -10.76 -2.85 0.10
CA ILE A 20 -10.29 -2.57 -1.26
C ILE A 20 -11.46 -2.08 -2.11
N GLU A 21 -12.62 -2.74 -2.04
CA GLU A 21 -13.84 -2.30 -2.71
C GLU A 21 -14.21 -0.87 -2.33
N GLN A 22 -14.24 -0.57 -1.03
CA GLN A 22 -14.51 0.79 -0.55
C GLN A 22 -13.53 1.82 -1.15
N ILE A 23 -12.22 1.57 -1.09
CA ILE A 23 -11.22 2.50 -1.65
C ILE A 23 -11.46 2.71 -3.14
N VAL A 24 -11.66 1.62 -3.89
CA VAL A 24 -11.83 1.69 -5.34
C VAL A 24 -13.10 2.45 -5.68
N THR A 25 -14.22 2.16 -5.00
CA THR A 25 -15.48 2.90 -5.18
C THR A 25 -15.29 4.39 -4.92
N GLU A 26 -14.68 4.79 -3.80
CA GLU A 26 -14.43 6.21 -3.51
C GLU A 26 -13.60 6.90 -4.60
N ARG A 27 -12.57 6.23 -5.14
CA ARG A 27 -11.75 6.78 -6.22
C ARG A 27 -12.49 6.85 -7.56
N LEU A 28 -13.38 5.89 -7.83
CA LEU A 28 -14.24 5.91 -9.02
C LEU A 28 -15.31 6.99 -8.93
N ASP A 29 -15.88 7.23 -7.76
CA ASP A 29 -16.82 8.33 -7.51
C ASP A 29 -16.13 9.69 -7.72
N GLU A 30 -14.89 9.85 -7.23
CA GLU A 30 -14.07 11.04 -7.48
C GLU A 30 -13.77 11.22 -8.98
N LEU A 31 -13.47 10.14 -9.69
CA LEU A 31 -13.22 10.17 -11.13
C LEU A 31 -14.48 10.59 -11.90
N GLU A 32 -15.65 10.08 -11.53
CA GLU A 32 -16.93 10.47 -12.14
C GLU A 32 -17.22 11.97 -11.90
N GLN A 33 -17.01 12.45 -10.67
CA GLN A 33 -17.20 13.86 -10.31
C GLN A 33 -16.26 14.80 -11.06
N ALA A 34 -15.03 14.36 -11.36
CA ALA A 34 -14.08 15.14 -12.15
C ALA A 34 -14.55 15.38 -13.60
N GLY A 35 -15.45 14.53 -14.11
CA GLY A 35 -16.02 14.66 -15.45
C GLY A 35 -15.02 14.34 -16.57
N SER A 36 -15.39 14.64 -17.81
CA SER A 36 -14.54 14.40 -18.98
C SER A 36 -13.96 15.70 -19.54
N PRO A 37 -12.63 15.80 -19.76
CA PRO A 37 -11.62 14.76 -19.54
C PRO A 37 -11.17 14.65 -18.07
N ALA A 38 -10.81 13.44 -17.64
CA ALA A 38 -10.20 13.17 -16.33
C ALA A 38 -8.94 12.29 -16.45
N ASP A 39 -8.07 12.38 -15.44
CA ASP A 39 -6.83 11.61 -15.33
C ASP A 39 -7.03 10.42 -14.37
N LEU A 40 -7.28 9.23 -14.94
CA LEU A 40 -7.46 7.99 -14.19
C LEU A 40 -6.19 7.56 -13.44
N VAL A 41 -5.00 7.92 -13.92
CA VAL A 41 -3.76 7.57 -13.23
C VAL A 41 -3.66 8.36 -11.93
N ALA A 42 -3.80 9.69 -12.03
CA ALA A 42 -3.70 10.58 -10.88
C ALA A 42 -4.80 10.36 -9.83
N ILE A 43 -6.03 10.04 -10.27
CA ILE A 43 -7.19 9.90 -9.38
C ILE A 43 -7.31 8.47 -8.82
N VAL A 44 -7.06 7.44 -9.63
CA VAL A 44 -7.29 6.04 -9.24
C VAL A 44 -5.98 5.27 -9.06
N ALA A 45 -5.21 5.13 -10.14
CA ALA A 45 -4.07 4.20 -10.16
C ALA A 45 -3.02 4.52 -9.09
N ASP A 46 -2.71 5.81 -8.89
CA ASP A 46 -1.72 6.26 -7.90
C ASP A 46 -2.25 6.31 -6.47
N LYS A 47 -3.58 6.23 -6.27
CA LYS A 47 -4.20 6.41 -4.96
C LYS A 47 -4.61 5.11 -4.30
N VAL A 48 -5.09 4.15 -5.09
CA VAL A 48 -5.54 2.86 -4.59
C VAL A 48 -4.41 2.09 -3.86
N PRO A 49 -3.20 1.91 -4.42
CA PRO A 49 -2.17 1.08 -3.80
C PRO A 49 -1.72 1.58 -2.42
N GLY A 50 -1.42 2.87 -2.29
CA GLY A 50 -1.03 3.46 -1.01
C GLY A 50 -2.11 3.33 0.07
N ALA A 51 -3.38 3.51 -0.28
CA ALA A 51 -4.49 3.37 0.67
C ALA A 51 -4.70 1.92 1.13
N VAL A 52 -4.55 0.95 0.22
CA VAL A 52 -4.58 -0.48 0.52
C VAL A 52 -3.39 -0.89 1.40
N LEU A 53 -2.20 -0.38 1.09
CA LEU A 53 -0.98 -0.64 1.83
C LEU A 53 -1.09 -0.16 3.29
N CYS A 54 -1.63 1.04 3.52
CA CYS A 54 -1.84 1.57 4.87
C CYS A 54 -2.69 0.64 5.75
N GLU A 55 -3.78 0.10 5.20
CA GLU A 55 -4.62 -0.86 5.91
C GLU A 55 -3.91 -2.19 6.13
N LEU A 56 -3.27 -2.71 5.09
CA LEU A 56 -2.53 -3.97 5.15
C LEU A 56 -1.52 -3.95 6.30
N ILE A 57 -0.72 -2.89 6.40
CA ILE A 57 0.34 -2.80 7.42
C ILE A 57 -0.20 -2.43 8.81
N GLY A 58 -1.39 -1.86 8.91
CA GLY A 58 -2.01 -1.43 10.16
C GLY A 58 -1.74 0.03 10.55
N VAL A 59 -1.50 0.93 9.59
CA VAL A 59 -1.33 2.36 9.89
C VAL A 59 -2.67 2.95 10.40
N PRO A 60 -2.66 3.61 11.57
CA PRO A 60 -3.85 4.29 12.09
C PRO A 60 -4.43 5.28 11.09
N ARG A 61 -5.77 5.39 11.02
CA ARG A 61 -6.46 6.24 10.03
C ARG A 61 -5.93 7.68 9.99
N ASP A 62 -5.74 8.28 11.16
CA ASP A 62 -5.28 9.66 11.31
C ASP A 62 -3.82 9.86 10.86
N ASP A 63 -3.02 8.80 10.86
CA ASP A 63 -1.61 8.84 10.48
C ASP A 63 -1.38 8.58 8.97
N ARG A 64 -2.39 8.10 8.23
CA ARG A 64 -2.22 7.61 6.84
C ARG A 64 -1.62 8.64 5.90
N ALA A 65 -2.11 9.89 5.97
CA ALA A 65 -1.62 10.97 5.12
C ALA A 65 -0.13 11.25 5.38
N THR A 66 0.27 11.31 6.65
CA THR A 66 1.67 11.50 7.04
C THR A 66 2.53 10.31 6.63
N PHE A 67 2.05 9.08 6.84
CA PHE A 67 2.75 7.88 6.44
C PHE A 67 3.02 7.84 4.93
N LEU A 68 2.01 8.09 4.10
CA LEU A 68 2.15 8.10 2.63
C LEU A 68 3.09 9.20 2.17
N GLN A 69 3.02 10.39 2.77
CA GLN A 69 3.97 11.47 2.47
C GLN A 69 5.41 11.08 2.75
N LEU A 70 5.68 10.44 3.89
CA LEU A 70 7.02 9.96 4.24
C LEU A 70 7.49 8.83 3.33
N CYS A 71 6.57 7.90 2.98
CA CYS A 71 6.83 6.80 2.06
C CYS A 71 7.23 7.32 0.68
N HIS A 72 6.37 8.13 0.03
CA HIS A 72 6.67 8.71 -1.28
C HIS A 72 7.95 9.55 -1.25
N ALA A 73 8.15 10.32 -0.18
CA ALA A 73 9.35 11.13 -0.01
C ALA A 73 10.65 10.30 0.02
N HIS A 74 10.58 9.09 0.57
CA HIS A 74 11.70 8.15 0.65
C HIS A 74 11.94 7.44 -0.69
N LEU A 75 10.87 7.10 -1.41
CA LEU A 75 10.90 6.34 -2.67
C LEU A 75 11.14 7.20 -3.91
N ASP A 76 10.88 8.50 -3.84
CA ASP A 76 11.00 9.45 -4.95
C ASP A 76 12.44 9.54 -5.50
N ALA A 77 12.68 8.81 -6.58
CA ALA A 77 13.97 8.71 -7.26
C ALA A 77 14.42 10.01 -7.93
N SER A 78 13.52 10.98 -8.14
CA SER A 78 13.86 12.29 -8.73
C SER A 78 14.64 13.18 -7.75
N ARG A 79 14.57 12.87 -6.45
CA ARG A 79 15.27 13.63 -5.40
C ARG A 79 16.76 13.34 -5.37
N SER A 80 17.53 14.38 -5.04
CA SER A 80 18.96 14.23 -4.77
C SER A 80 19.20 13.22 -3.63
N GLN A 81 20.33 12.53 -3.68
CA GLN A 81 20.70 11.53 -2.67
C GLN A 81 20.63 12.08 -1.24
N LYS A 82 21.07 13.33 -1.02
CA LYS A 82 20.98 14.01 0.29
C LYS A 82 19.52 14.19 0.74
N ARG A 83 18.62 14.62 -0.15
CA ARG A 83 17.19 14.79 0.19
C ARG A 83 16.51 13.45 0.46
N ARG A 84 16.84 12.41 -0.31
CA ARG A 84 16.34 11.05 -0.05
C ARG A 84 16.83 10.48 1.28
N ALA A 85 18.08 10.73 1.66
CA ALA A 85 18.62 10.32 2.94
C ALA A 85 17.86 10.95 4.12
N VAL A 86 17.60 12.26 4.08
CA VAL A 86 16.81 12.97 5.10
C VAL A 86 15.37 12.43 5.18
N ALA A 87 14.73 12.21 4.03
CA ALA A 87 13.40 11.61 3.98
C ALA A 87 13.39 10.18 4.55
N GLY A 88 14.41 9.38 4.21
CA GLY A 88 14.57 8.03 4.74
C GLY A 88 14.78 8.00 6.25
N GLU A 89 15.47 8.98 6.83
CA GLU A 89 15.61 9.08 8.28
C GLU A 89 14.28 9.42 8.97
N ALA A 90 13.51 10.36 8.42
CA ALA A 90 12.17 10.68 8.93
C ALA A 90 11.23 9.47 8.83
N PHE A 91 11.26 8.77 7.70
CA PHE A 91 10.47 7.56 7.50
C PHE A 91 10.89 6.42 8.43
N SER A 92 12.20 6.20 8.59
CA SER A 92 12.73 5.20 9.52
C SER A 92 12.30 5.49 10.95
N ARG A 93 12.30 6.76 11.40
CA ARG A 93 11.81 7.13 12.73
C ARG A 93 10.33 6.82 12.91
N TYR A 94 9.51 7.12 11.90
CA TYR A 94 8.09 6.77 11.92
C TYR A 94 7.88 5.26 12.05
N LEU A 95 8.57 4.46 11.24
CA LEU A 95 8.45 3.00 11.26
C LEU A 95 8.91 2.39 12.60
N LEU A 96 10.02 2.87 13.17
CA LEU A 96 10.49 2.42 14.47
C LEU A 96 9.50 2.77 15.59
N ALA A 97 8.92 3.97 15.56
CA ALA A 97 7.87 4.34 16.49
C ALA A 97 6.62 3.45 16.34
N MET A 98 6.25 3.10 15.11
CA MET A 98 5.17 2.16 14.83
C MET A 98 5.47 0.76 15.40
N ILE A 99 6.64 0.22 15.12
CA ILE A 99 7.08 -1.09 15.65
C ILE A 99 7.08 -1.10 17.18
N ALA A 100 7.56 -0.03 17.81
CA ALA A 100 7.55 0.09 19.27
C ALA A 100 6.13 0.10 19.88
N ARG A 101 5.12 0.60 19.15
CA ARG A 101 3.70 0.49 19.54
C ARG A 101 3.23 -0.96 19.42
N GLU A 102 3.46 -1.58 18.26
CA GLU A 102 3.08 -2.97 17.97
C GLU A 102 3.72 -3.97 18.94
N ARG A 103 4.94 -3.71 19.43
CA ARG A 103 5.58 -4.56 20.45
C ARG A 103 4.89 -4.56 21.81
N LYS A 104 4.21 -3.48 22.16
CA LYS A 104 3.49 -3.36 23.44
C LYS A 104 2.11 -3.98 23.34
N GLU A 105 1.43 -3.72 22.23
CA GLU A 105 0.07 -4.17 21.97
C GLU A 105 -0.06 -4.45 20.47
N PRO A 106 0.22 -5.71 20.03
CA PRO A 106 0.16 -6.06 18.62
C PRO A 106 -1.25 -5.93 18.05
N GLY A 107 -1.41 -5.16 16.99
CA GLY A 107 -2.66 -4.97 16.27
C GLY A 107 -2.94 -6.07 15.23
N GLU A 108 -4.08 -5.97 14.55
CA GLU A 108 -4.49 -6.94 13.52
C GLU A 108 -3.76 -6.76 12.17
N GLY A 109 -2.99 -5.67 12.00
CA GLY A 109 -2.22 -5.38 10.79
C GLY A 109 -1.10 -6.39 10.50
N LEU A 110 -0.47 -6.27 9.33
CA LEU A 110 0.68 -7.09 8.93
C LEU A 110 1.79 -7.02 9.98
N ILE A 111 2.13 -5.80 10.42
CA ILE A 111 3.26 -5.57 11.34
C ILE A 111 2.94 -6.10 12.72
N GLY A 112 1.74 -5.84 13.24
CA GLY A 112 1.28 -6.42 14.50
C GLY A 112 1.33 -7.94 14.51
N ALA A 113 0.88 -8.61 13.43
CA ALA A 113 0.99 -10.07 13.36
C ALA A 113 2.42 -10.59 13.27
N VAL A 114 3.30 -9.93 12.50
CA VAL A 114 4.71 -10.32 12.43
C VAL A 114 5.39 -10.12 13.79
N VAL A 115 5.07 -9.04 14.49
CA VAL A 115 5.57 -8.76 15.85
C VAL A 115 5.04 -9.78 16.85
N ALA A 116 3.76 -10.16 16.78
CA ALA A 116 3.17 -11.16 17.67
C ALA A 116 3.79 -12.55 17.50
N GLU A 117 4.19 -12.92 16.28
CA GLU A 117 4.73 -14.27 15.99
C GLU A 117 6.26 -14.34 16.10
N TYR A 118 6.98 -13.30 15.68
CA TYR A 118 8.45 -13.31 15.57
C TYR A 118 9.14 -12.14 16.28
N GLY A 119 8.40 -11.33 17.06
CA GLY A 119 8.94 -10.14 17.70
C GLY A 119 10.16 -10.43 18.60
N ASP A 120 10.17 -11.56 19.30
CA ASP A 120 11.29 -11.95 20.18
C ASP A 120 12.53 -12.43 19.41
N GLU A 121 12.36 -12.82 18.14
CA GLU A 121 13.43 -13.33 17.29
C GLU A 121 13.94 -12.31 16.27
N ALA A 122 13.31 -11.15 16.18
CA ALA A 122 13.63 -10.10 15.21
C ALA A 122 13.95 -8.79 15.91
N THR A 123 15.01 -8.14 15.45
CA THR A 123 15.36 -6.77 15.84
C THR A 123 14.39 -5.75 15.23
N ASP A 124 14.33 -4.56 15.82
CA ASP A 124 13.51 -3.46 15.28
C ASP A 124 13.98 -3.03 13.89
N GLU A 125 15.29 -3.09 13.64
CA GLU A 125 15.88 -2.82 12.34
C GLU A 125 15.46 -3.84 11.27
N GLU A 126 15.38 -5.12 11.62
CA GLU A 126 14.90 -6.18 10.72
C GLU A 126 13.41 -6.03 10.41
N LEU A 127 12.58 -5.76 11.43
CA LEU A 127 11.15 -5.49 11.25
C LEU A 127 10.92 -4.25 10.39
N ARG A 128 11.69 -3.19 10.62
CA ARG A 128 11.66 -1.98 9.77
C ARG A 128 12.08 -2.31 8.33
N GLY A 129 13.15 -3.09 8.16
CA GLY A 129 13.59 -3.52 6.83
C GLY A 129 12.50 -4.28 6.09
N PHE A 130 11.78 -5.16 6.79
CA PHE A 130 10.62 -5.85 6.26
C PHE A 130 9.49 -4.89 5.84
N CYS A 131 9.12 -3.91 6.68
CA CYS A 131 8.14 -2.88 6.33
C CYS A 131 8.49 -2.20 5.01
N VAL A 132 9.74 -1.74 4.86
CA VAL A 132 10.21 -1.06 3.65
C VAL A 132 10.11 -1.96 2.42
N GLN A 133 10.45 -3.24 2.53
CA GLN A 133 10.33 -4.19 1.41
C GLN A 133 8.89 -4.40 0.96
N VAL A 134 7.94 -4.50 1.89
CA VAL A 134 6.51 -4.63 1.57
C VAL A 134 6.00 -3.39 0.84
N MET A 135 6.42 -2.21 1.29
CA MET A 135 6.02 -0.93 0.69
C MET A 135 6.56 -0.78 -0.74
N LEU A 136 7.85 -1.11 -0.95
CA LEU A 136 8.48 -1.12 -2.27
C LEU A 136 7.80 -2.08 -3.25
N ALA A 137 7.31 -3.22 -2.77
CA ALA A 137 6.70 -4.23 -3.63
C ALA A 137 5.30 -3.82 -4.12
N GLY A 138 4.55 -3.06 -3.32
CA GLY A 138 3.11 -2.88 -3.49
C GLY A 138 2.64 -1.57 -4.12
N ASP A 139 3.46 -0.52 -4.16
CA ASP A 139 2.99 0.80 -4.57
C ASP A 139 3.06 0.99 -6.11
N ASP A 140 4.26 1.25 -6.64
CA ASP A 140 4.47 1.57 -8.06
C ASP A 140 4.01 0.46 -9.02
N ASN A 141 4.25 -0.81 -8.65
CA ASN A 141 3.88 -1.95 -9.50
C ASN A 141 2.36 -2.06 -9.68
N ILE A 142 1.59 -1.85 -8.60
CA ILE A 142 0.13 -1.98 -8.65
C ILE A 142 -0.48 -0.77 -9.38
N SER A 143 0.04 0.45 -9.16
CA SER A 143 -0.39 1.62 -9.95
C SER A 143 -0.18 1.37 -11.45
N GLY A 144 1.02 0.90 -11.82
CA GLY A 144 1.33 0.55 -13.20
C GLY A 144 0.41 -0.53 -13.78
N MET A 145 0.10 -1.58 -13.01
CA MET A 145 -0.84 -2.63 -13.43
C MET A 145 -2.25 -2.11 -13.65
N ILE A 146 -2.76 -1.24 -12.78
CA ILE A 146 -4.08 -0.61 -12.95
C ILE A 146 -4.10 0.22 -14.23
N GLY A 147 -3.12 1.12 -14.41
CA GLY A 147 -3.04 1.98 -15.59
C GLY A 147 -2.92 1.20 -16.90
N LEU A 148 -2.03 0.20 -16.94
CA LEU A 148 -1.86 -0.65 -18.12
C LEU A 148 -3.08 -1.53 -18.39
N GLY A 149 -3.74 -2.05 -17.35
CA GLY A 149 -4.95 -2.84 -17.46
C GLY A 149 -6.09 -2.04 -18.10
N VAL A 150 -6.32 -0.82 -17.61
CA VAL A 150 -7.32 0.08 -18.20
C VAL A 150 -6.97 0.43 -19.64
N LEU A 151 -5.70 0.76 -19.93
CA LEU A 151 -5.26 1.03 -21.30
C LEU A 151 -5.49 -0.17 -22.23
N ALA A 152 -5.23 -1.39 -21.77
CA ALA A 152 -5.45 -2.60 -22.54
C ALA A 152 -6.94 -2.82 -22.85
N LEU A 153 -7.83 -2.57 -21.89
CA LEU A 153 -9.29 -2.66 -22.08
C LEU A 153 -9.81 -1.59 -23.05
N LEU A 154 -9.34 -0.35 -22.93
CA LEU A 154 -9.72 0.74 -23.85
C LEU A 154 -9.26 0.46 -25.29
N ARG A 155 -8.10 -0.20 -25.47
CA ARG A 155 -7.61 -0.62 -26.78
C ARG A 155 -8.32 -1.85 -27.34
N ASN A 156 -8.98 -2.64 -26.49
CA ASN A 156 -9.67 -3.87 -26.87
C ASN A 156 -11.08 -3.93 -26.25
N PRO A 157 -12.04 -3.07 -26.68
CA PRO A 157 -13.33 -2.94 -26.03
C PRO A 157 -14.14 -4.25 -25.94
N GLY A 158 -13.95 -5.18 -26.88
CA GLY A 158 -14.58 -6.50 -26.85
C GLY A 158 -14.18 -7.36 -25.64
N GLN A 159 -13.08 -7.05 -24.96
CA GLN A 159 -12.64 -7.73 -23.74
C GLN A 159 -13.38 -7.24 -22.49
N ILE A 160 -14.05 -6.09 -22.54
CA ILE A 160 -14.81 -5.55 -21.41
C ILE A 160 -15.98 -6.48 -21.07
N ALA A 161 -16.68 -6.99 -22.07
CA ALA A 161 -17.80 -7.93 -21.87
C ALA A 161 -17.34 -9.21 -21.16
N ALA A 162 -16.22 -9.80 -21.60
CA ALA A 162 -15.64 -10.98 -20.98
C ALA A 162 -15.21 -10.72 -19.52
N LEU A 163 -14.67 -9.53 -19.22
CA LEU A 163 -14.29 -9.15 -17.85
C LEU A 163 -15.51 -8.95 -16.93
N GLN A 164 -16.62 -8.46 -17.47
CA GLN A 164 -17.87 -8.26 -16.73
C GLN A 164 -18.66 -9.56 -16.50
N GLY A 165 -18.11 -10.72 -16.90
CA GLY A 165 -18.78 -12.01 -16.79
C GLY A 165 -19.84 -12.26 -17.86
N GLY A 166 -19.80 -11.52 -18.96
CA GLY A 166 -20.54 -11.87 -20.18
C GLY A 166 -19.83 -13.00 -20.91
N GLU A 167 -20.55 -14.08 -21.18
CA GLU A 167 -20.12 -15.23 -22.00
C GLU A 167 -19.55 -14.82 -23.37
#